data_AF-A0A971ZS10-F1
#
_entry.id   AF-A0A971ZS10-F1
#
_cell.length_a   1.000
_cell.length_b   1.000
_cell.length_c   1.000
_cell.angle_alpha   90.00
_cell.angle_beta   90.00
_cell.angle_gamma   90.00
#
_symmetry.space_group_name_H-M   'P 1'
#
loop_
_entity.id
_entity.type
_entity.pdbx_description
1 polymer ?
#
loop_
_entity_poly.entity_id
_entity_poly.type
_entity_poly.pdbx_seq_one_letter_code
_entity_poly.pdbx_strand_id
1 'polypeptide(L)' 'MKFIEMTGRSLARIVKDDELHVKDLPGAGVRNDTVVRVNQHGDVEVRLRDGWDVIGGLLGNFEERVRKETGLDWA' A
#
# COMPACT_ATOMS: atom_id res chain seq x y z
N MET A 1 4.98 -11.93 9.82
CA MET A 1 4.57 -10.50 9.78
C MET A 1 3.24 -10.45 9.07
N LYS A 2 2.29 -9.66 9.55
CA LYS A 2 0.94 -9.63 8.97
C LYS A 2 0.81 -8.56 7.91
N PHE A 3 0.02 -8.82 6.89
CA PHE A 3 -0.18 -7.90 5.77
C PHE A 3 -1.61 -7.95 5.24
N ILE A 4 -2.03 -6.85 4.62
CA ILE A 4 -3.26 -6.78 3.85
C ILE A 4 -2.87 -6.56 2.40
N GLU A 5 -3.20 -7.54 1.55
CA GLU A 5 -3.02 -7.46 0.11
C GLU A 5 -4.20 -6.72 -0.54
N MET A 6 -3.90 -5.84 -1.49
CA MET A 6 -4.88 -5.05 -2.22
C MET A 6 -4.36 -4.68 -3.61
N THR A 7 -5.18 -3.96 -4.37
CA THR A 7 -4.77 -3.41 -5.68
C THR A 7 -4.18 -2.02 -5.53
N GLY A 8 -3.35 -1.60 -6.49
CA GLY A 8 -2.85 -0.23 -6.56
C GLY A 8 -3.98 0.80 -6.64
N ARG A 9 -5.15 0.43 -7.20
CA ARG A 9 -6.36 1.28 -7.16
C ARG A 9 -6.85 1.51 -5.73
N SER A 10 -6.92 0.47 -4.90
CA SER A 10 -7.32 0.57 -3.50
C SER A 10 -6.30 1.39 -2.71
N LEU A 11 -5.01 1.15 -2.95
CA LEU A 11 -3.93 1.92 -2.33
C LEU A 11 -4.01 3.42 -2.66
N ALA A 12 -4.29 3.77 -3.91
CA ALA A 12 -4.46 5.17 -4.34
C ALA A 12 -5.61 5.90 -3.63
N ARG A 13 -6.58 5.17 -3.05
CA ARG A 13 -7.67 5.75 -2.23
C ARG A 13 -7.32 5.89 -0.75
N ILE A 14 -6.31 5.15 -0.29
CA ILE A 14 -5.86 5.13 1.11
C ILE A 14 -4.75 6.16 1.33
N VAL A 15 -3.85 6.30 0.36
CA VAL A 15 -2.73 7.23 0.40
C VAL A 15 -3.25 8.66 0.37
N LYS A 16 -2.81 9.47 1.34
CA LYS A 16 -2.97 10.93 1.27
C LYS A 16 -1.79 11.53 0.50
N ASP A 17 -2.00 12.70 -0.12
CA ASP A 17 -0.99 13.39 -0.93
C ASP A 17 0.38 13.59 -0.24
N ASP A 18 0.43 13.62 1.09
CA ASP A 18 1.67 13.85 1.86
C ASP A 18 2.47 12.57 2.17
N GLU A 19 1.87 11.38 2.01
CA GLU A 19 2.39 10.13 2.59
C GLU A 19 3.32 9.35 1.66
N LEU A 20 3.25 9.53 0.33
CA LEU A 20 4.16 8.89 -0.62
C LEU A 20 5.26 9.83 -1.10
N HIS A 21 6.24 10.08 -0.23
CA HIS A 21 7.48 10.74 -0.64
C HIS A 21 8.57 9.71 -0.92
N VAL A 22 8.70 9.31 -2.21
CA VAL A 22 9.97 9.14 -2.95
C VAL A 22 9.70 9.10 -4.47
N LYS A 23 8.54 8.60 -4.93
CA LYS A 23 7.97 8.81 -6.28
C LYS A 23 6.44 8.63 -6.17
N ASP A 24 5.64 9.38 -6.92
CA ASP A 24 4.21 9.10 -7.05
C ASP A 24 3.97 7.60 -7.33
N LEU A 25 2.83 7.02 -6.93
CA LEU A 25 2.50 5.60 -7.21
C LEU A 25 2.88 5.15 -8.64
N PRO A 26 2.60 5.93 -9.70
CA PRO A 26 3.03 5.57 -11.06
C PRO A 26 4.55 5.58 -11.24
N GLY A 27 5.28 6.51 -10.60
CA GLY A 27 6.74 6.56 -10.60
C GLY A 27 7.41 5.42 -9.83
N ALA A 28 6.67 4.79 -8.90
CA ALA A 28 7.04 3.54 -8.24
C ALA A 28 6.60 2.28 -9.03
N GLY A 29 5.99 2.44 -10.21
CA GLY A 29 5.51 1.32 -11.03
C GLY A 29 4.18 0.73 -10.58
N VAL A 30 3.48 1.38 -9.64
CA VAL A 30 2.15 0.95 -9.18
C VAL A 30 1.07 1.50 -10.10
N ARG A 31 0.40 0.58 -10.78
CA ARG A 31 -0.80 0.82 -11.59
C ARG A 31 -2.03 0.32 -10.84
N ASN A 32 -3.21 0.63 -11.36
CA ASN A 32 -4.49 0.24 -10.76
C ASN A 32 -4.64 -1.26 -10.52
N ASP A 33 -4.06 -2.08 -11.39
CA ASP A 33 -4.07 -3.54 -11.38
C ASP A 33 -2.86 -4.17 -10.70
N THR A 34 -1.89 -3.36 -10.27
CA THR A 34 -0.71 -3.85 -9.54
C THR A 34 -1.13 -4.40 -8.18
N VAL A 35 -0.62 -5.57 -7.85
CA VAL A 35 -0.78 -6.16 -6.52
C VAL A 35 0.19 -5.49 -5.56
N VAL A 36 -0.35 -4.96 -4.47
CA VAL A 36 0.41 -4.32 -3.39
C VAL A 36 -0.03 -4.90 -2.06
N ARG A 37 0.81 -4.79 -1.04
CA ARG A 37 0.45 -5.14 0.33
C ARG A 37 0.92 -4.07 1.30
N VAL A 38 0.17 -3.91 2.38
CA VAL A 38 0.51 -3.02 3.48
C VAL A 38 0.72 -3.87 4.73
N ASN A 39 1.80 -3.63 5.46
CA ASN A 39 2.05 -4.31 6.74
C ASN A 39 1.53 -3.50 7.94
N GLN A 40 1.58 -4.08 9.14
CA GLN A 40 1.10 -3.42 10.38
C GLN A 40 1.93 -2.19 10.81
N HIS A 41 3.09 -1.97 10.21
CA HIS A 41 3.93 -0.79 10.44
C HIS A 41 3.66 0.33 9.44
N GLY A 42 2.79 0.08 8.45
CA GLY A 42 2.45 1.03 7.40
C GLY A 42 3.33 0.89 6.16
N ASP A 43 4.31 -0.02 6.12
CA ASP A 43 5.13 -0.18 4.92
C ASP A 43 4.28 -0.71 3.77
N VAL A 44 4.49 -0.10 2.60
CA VAL A 44 3.83 -0.46 1.35
C VAL A 44 4.82 -1.22 0.48
N GLU A 45 4.43 -2.42 0.09
CA GLU A 45 5.23 -3.30 -0.74
C GLU A 45 4.51 -3.59 -2.06
N VAL A 46 5.25 -3.60 -3.17
CA VAL A 46 4.75 -3.91 -4.50
C VAL A 46 5.16 -5.31 -4.93
N ARG A 47 4.26 -6.03 -5.58
CA ARG A 47 4.56 -7.35 -6.15
C ARG A 47 5.36 -7.20 -7.44
N LEU A 48 6.62 -7.64 -7.41
CA LEU A 48 7.49 -7.77 -8.57
C LEU A 48 7.60 -9.25 -8.99
N ARG A 49 8.25 -9.50 -10.13
CA ARG A 49 8.47 -10.86 -10.66
C ARG A 49 9.21 -11.75 -9.67
N ASP A 50 10.22 -11.21 -9.00
CA ASP A 50 11.14 -11.97 -8.14
C ASP A 50 10.83 -11.81 -6.64
N GLY A 51 9.78 -11.08 -6.27
CA GLY A 51 9.49 -10.85 -4.85
C GLY A 51 8.56 -9.68 -4.55
N TRP A 52 8.78 -9.13 -3.37
CA TRP A 52 8.14 -7.91 -2.88
C TRP A 52 9.21 -6.86 -2.66
N ASP A 53 8.94 -5.62 -3.05
CA ASP A 53 9.86 -4.50 -2.85
C ASP A 53 9.14 -3.36 -2.12
N VAL A 54 9.84 -2.71 -1.18
CA VAL A 54 9.26 -1.64 -0.36
C VAL A 54 9.35 -0.33 -1.14
N ILE A 55 8.20 0.30 -1.36
CA ILE A 55 8.11 1.53 -2.17
C ILE A 55 7.78 2.79 -1.36
N GLY A 56 7.41 2.63 -0.08
CA GLY A 56 7.05 3.74 0.79
C GLY A 56 6.34 3.27 2.05
N GLY A 57 5.80 4.22 2.82
CA GLY A 57 5.06 3.95 4.04
C GLY A 57 3.85 4.86 4.18
N LEU A 58 2.79 4.35 4.79
CA LEU A 58 1.60 5.12 5.17
C LEU A 58 1.80 5.74 6.55
N LEU A 59 1.34 6.97 6.71
CA LEU A 59 1.45 7.71 7.96
C LEU A 59 0.09 7.94 8.64
N GLY A 60 0.13 8.38 9.89
CA GLY A 60 -1.04 8.73 10.68
C GLY A 60 -1.99 7.55 10.88
N ASN A 61 -3.30 7.79 10.78
CA ASN A 61 -4.36 6.80 11.01
C ASN A 61 -4.57 5.83 9.82
N PHE A 62 -3.49 5.30 9.24
CA PHE A 62 -3.59 4.46 8.03
C PHE A 62 -4.34 3.16 8.28
N GLU A 63 -4.24 2.56 9.47
CA GLU A 63 -4.92 1.31 9.80
C GLU A 63 -6.44 1.42 9.62
N GLU A 64 -7.03 2.53 10.07
CA GLU A 64 -8.46 2.81 9.89
C GLU A 64 -8.82 2.97 8.42
N ARG A 65 -7.97 3.63 7.63
CA ARG A 65 -8.19 3.83 6.18
C ARG A 65 -8.10 2.50 5.42
N VAL A 66 -7.09 1.68 5.73
CA VAL A 66 -6.91 0.34 5.15
C VAL A 66 -8.11 -0.55 5.47
N ARG A 67 -8.54 -0.57 6.74
CA ARG A 67 -9.71 -1.35 7.16
C ARG A 67 -11.00 -0.85 6.49
N LYS A 68 -11.17 0.47 6.35
CA LYS A 68 -12.34 1.06 5.69
C LYS A 68 -12.41 0.74 4.19
N GLU A 69 -11.27 0.77 3.49
CA GLU A 69 -11.23 0.50 2.04
C GLU A 69 -11.32 -1.00 1.72
N THR A 70 -10.68 -1.86 2.52
CA THR A 70 -10.57 -3.30 2.22
C THR A 70 -11.58 -4.17 2.97
N GLY A 71 -12.03 -3.73 4.16
CA GLY A 71 -12.83 -4.56 5.07
C GLY A 71 -12.05 -5.72 5.70
N LEU A 72 -10.73 -5.77 5.52
CA LEU A 72 -9.86 -6.85 5.98
C LEU A 72 -9.17 -6.51 7.30
N ASP A 73 -8.88 -7.55 8.08
CA ASP A 73 -8.03 -7.48 9.26
C ASP A 73 -6.63 -8.03 8.93
N TRP A 74 -5.63 -7.65 9.73
CA TRP A 74 -4.24 -8.09 9.57
C TRP A 74 -4.09 -9.61 9.65
N ALA A 75 -3.64 -10.23 8.55
CA ALA A 75 -3.44 -11.67 8.41
C ALA A 75 -1.96 -12.02 8.20
#